data_AF-A0A914CEX6-F1
#
_entry.id   AF-A0A914CEX6-F1
#
_cell.length_a   1.000
_cell.length_b   1.000
_cell.length_c   1.000
_cell.angle_alpha   90.00
_cell.angle_beta   90.00
_cell.angle_gamma   90.00
#
_symmetry.space_group_name_H-M   'P 1'
#
loop_
_entity.id
_entity.type
_entity.pdbx_description
1 polymer ?
#
loop_
_entity_poly.entity_id
_entity_poly.type
_entity_poly.pdbx_seq_one_letter_code
_entity_poly.pdbx_strand_id
1 'polypeptide(L)' 'MYRTKNLARYFCTSSAKIKIGPQEFEIPYEIKRSPTDLLKALSAATLKEPDKSAPHFAFIDDPRFIPQSAKQAKEFYITK' A
#
# COMPACT_ATOMS: atom_id res chain seq x y z
N MET A 1 12.98 -4.63 -38.13
CA MET A 1 12.22 -3.90 -37.09
C MET A 1 11.00 -4.73 -36.70
N TYR A 2 11.01 -5.40 -35.54
CA TYR A 2 9.87 -6.22 -35.10
C TYR A 2 8.90 -5.39 -34.28
N ARG A 3 7.70 -5.16 -34.84
CA ARG A 3 6.58 -4.49 -34.18
C ARG A 3 5.96 -5.46 -33.18
N THR A 4 6.26 -5.29 -31.89
CA THR A 4 5.59 -6.03 -30.81
C THR A 4 4.12 -5.63 -30.78
N LYS A 5 3.24 -6.53 -31.24
CA LYS A 5 1.80 -6.34 -31.06
C LYS A 5 1.55 -6.38 -29.54
N ASN A 6 1.01 -5.30 -28.99
CA ASN A 6 0.50 -5.26 -27.62
C ASN A 6 -0.60 -6.33 -27.49
N LEU A 7 -0.22 -7.52 -27.03
CA LEU A 7 -1.16 -8.52 -26.56
C LEU A 7 -1.76 -7.97 -25.27
N ALA A 8 -2.92 -7.34 -25.39
CA ALA A 8 -3.76 -7.02 -24.24
C ALA A 8 -3.99 -8.34 -23.48
N ARG A 9 -3.41 -8.44 -22.29
CA ARG A 9 -3.70 -9.54 -21.38
C ARG A 9 -5.14 -9.33 -20.92
N TYR A 10 -6.06 -10.13 -21.44
CA TYR A 10 -7.43 -10.16 -20.96
C TYR A 10 -7.41 -10.77 -19.56
N PHE A 11 -7.48 -9.92 -18.54
CA PHE A 11 -7.74 -10.37 -17.17
C PHE A 11 -9.22 -10.77 -17.11
N CYS A 12 -9.47 -12.04 -16.83
CA CYS A 12 -10.82 -12.60 -16.72
C CYS A 12 -11.58 -11.90 -15.58
N THR A 13 -12.66 -11.20 -15.92
CA THR A 13 -13.52 -10.49 -14.95
C THR A 13 -14.65 -11.36 -14.39
N SER A 14 -14.73 -12.65 -14.79
CA SER A 14 -15.78 -13.58 -14.39
C SER A 14 -15.22 -14.81 -13.68
N SER A 15 -15.99 -15.36 -12.72
CA SER A 15 -15.73 -16.69 -12.16
C SER A 15 -15.99 -17.74 -13.23
N ALA A 16 -14.96 -18.44 -13.67
CA ALA A 16 -15.11 -19.55 -14.60
C ALA A 16 -15.34 -20.83 -13.79
N LYS A 17 -16.46 -21.48 -14.05
CA LYS A 17 -16.74 -22.84 -13.58
C LYS A 17 -16.24 -23.81 -14.64
N ILE A 18 -15.21 -24.58 -14.30
CA ILE A 18 -14.65 -25.59 -15.20
C ILE A 18 -15.04 -26.95 -14.66
N LYS A 19 -15.76 -27.73 -15.47
CA LYS A 19 -16.02 -29.14 -15.16
C LYS A 19 -14.88 -29.98 -15.72
N ILE A 20 -14.11 -30.61 -14.82
CA ILE A 20 -13.04 -31.54 -15.20
C ILE A 20 -13.46 -32.91 -14.66
N GLY A 21 -14.10 -33.72 -15.50
CA GLY A 21 -14.66 -35.01 -15.07
C GLY A 21 -15.79 -34.83 -14.02
N PRO A 22 -15.82 -35.65 -12.94
CA PRO A 22 -16.87 -35.56 -11.91
C PRO A 22 -16.67 -34.41 -10.91
N GLN A 23 -15.57 -33.66 -10.98
CA GLN A 23 -15.28 -32.54 -10.08
C GLN A 23 -15.56 -31.19 -10.75
N GLU A 24 -16.23 -30.32 -10.01
CA GLU A 24 -16.40 -28.91 -10.34
C GLU A 24 -15.25 -28.11 -9.72
N PHE A 25 -14.47 -27.44 -10.57
CA PHE A 25 -13.42 -26.52 -10.14
C PHE A 25 -13.87 -25.08 -10.40
N GLU A 26 -13.78 -24.23 -9.38
CA GLU A 26 -14.20 -22.83 -9.43
C GLU A 26 -13.00 -21.91 -9.34
N ILE A 27 -12.84 -21.05 -10.35
CA ILE A 27 -11.82 -19.99 -10.34
C ILE A 27 -12.41 -18.75 -9.65
N PRO A 28 -11.75 -18.20 -8.61
CA PRO A 28 -12.25 -17.03 -7.89
C PRO A 28 -12.16 -15.76 -8.72
N TYR A 29 -13.01 -14.78 -8.37
CA TYR A 29 -12.99 -13.46 -8.96
C TYR A 29 -11.71 -12.68 -8.63
N GLU A 30 -11.28 -11.82 -9.56
CA GLU A 30 -10.21 -10.87 -9.29
C GLU A 30 -10.62 -9.84 -8.22
N ILE A 31 -9.78 -9.65 -7.21
CA ILE A 31 -9.97 -8.60 -6.21
C ILE A 31 -9.52 -7.27 -6.84
N LYS A 32 -10.48 -6.42 -7.19
CA LYS A 32 -10.19 -5.06 -7.66
C LYS A 32 -9.64 -4.23 -6.50
N ARG A 33 -8.43 -3.70 -6.67
CA ARG A 33 -7.76 -2.81 -5.70
C ARG A 33 -7.28 -1.56 -6.40
N SER A 34 -7.40 -0.42 -5.74
CA SER A 34 -6.64 0.77 -6.10
C SER A 34 -5.16 0.55 -5.77
N PRO A 35 -4.23 1.29 -6.43
CA PRO A 35 -2.80 1.21 -6.12
C PRO A 35 -2.44 1.48 -4.64
N THR A 36 -3.35 2.10 -3.88
CA THR A 36 -3.12 2.51 -2.49
C THR A 36 -3.93 1.72 -1.45
N ASP A 37 -4.79 0.79 -1.87
CA ASP A 37 -5.74 0.13 -0.95
C ASP A 37 -5.03 -0.69 0.12
N LEU A 38 -3.90 -1.33 -0.22
CA LEU A 38 -3.10 -2.07 0.75
C LEU A 38 -2.47 -1.13 1.78
N LEU A 39 -1.97 0.04 1.35
CA LEU A 39 -1.38 1.02 2.27
C LEU A 39 -2.44 1.58 3.23
N LYS A 40 -3.65 1.86 2.73
CA LYS A 40 -4.78 2.31 3.55
C LYS A 40 -5.21 1.23 4.55
N ALA A 41 -5.29 -0.02 4.11
CA ALA A 41 -5.65 -1.14 4.97
C ALA A 41 -4.62 -1.34 6.09
N LEU A 42 -3.32 -1.26 5.76
CA LEU A 42 -2.25 -1.33 6.74
C LEU A 42 -2.29 -0.15 7.71
N SER A 43 -2.40 1.09 7.21
CA SER A 43 -2.49 2.26 8.10
C SER A 43 -3.68 2.17 9.06
N ALA A 44 -4.82 1.67 8.61
CA ALA A 44 -5.99 1.49 9.47
C ALA A 44 -5.79 0.37 10.51
N ALA A 45 -5.06 -0.69 10.17
CA ALA A 45 -4.84 -1.84 11.04
C ALA A 45 -3.74 -1.59 12.09
N THR A 46 -2.62 -0.98 11.71
CA THR A 46 -1.46 -0.79 12.60
C THR A 46 -1.40 0.58 13.26
N LEU A 47 -1.94 1.63 12.63
CA LEU A 47 -1.87 3.01 13.13
C LEU A 47 -3.23 3.49 13.64
N LYS A 48 -4.00 2.60 14.28
CA LYS A 48 -5.32 2.95 14.85
C LYS A 48 -5.22 4.16 15.79
N GLU A 49 -4.11 4.27 16.51
CA GLU A 49 -3.70 5.46 17.25
C GLU A 49 -2.23 5.80 16.92
N PRO A 50 -1.83 7.08 16.93
CA PRO A 50 -0.43 7.46 16.84
C PRO A 50 0.37 6.91 18.02
N ASP A 51 1.60 6.46 17.77
CA ASP A 51 2.54 6.11 18.84
C ASP A 51 2.85 7.36 19.66
N LYS A 52 2.61 7.29 20.97
CA LYS A 52 2.85 8.40 21.91
C LYS A 52 4.28 8.43 22.45
N SER A 53 5.02 7.33 22.30
CA SER A 53 6.40 7.20 22.78
C SER A 53 7.43 7.59 21.73
N ALA A 54 7.10 7.44 20.45
CA ALA A 54 7.98 7.79 19.34
C ALA A 54 7.79 9.26 18.90
N PRO A 55 8.86 9.92 18.44
CA PRO A 55 8.76 11.18 17.71
C PRO A 55 7.96 11.03 16.40
N HIS A 56 7.48 12.15 15.87
CA HIS A 56 6.79 12.15 14.57
C HIS A 56 7.72 11.66 13.44
N PHE A 57 7.23 10.77 12.58
CA PHE A 57 7.97 10.12 11.49
C PHE A 57 8.66 11.07 10.48
N ALA A 58 8.31 12.36 10.53
CA ALA A 58 8.90 13.37 9.66
C ALA A 58 10.32 13.76 10.08
N PHE A 59 10.66 13.54 11.36
CA PHE A 59 11.97 13.78 11.94
C PHE A 59 12.89 12.56 11.76
N ILE A 60 14.20 12.80 11.82
CA ILE A 60 15.20 11.73 11.84
C ILE A 60 15.14 11.03 13.20
N ASP A 61 15.20 9.70 13.23
CA ASP A 61 15.06 8.87 14.44
C ASP A 61 16.32 8.85 15.35
N ASP A 62 17.25 9.77 15.14
CA ASP A 62 18.43 9.93 15.99
C ASP A 62 18.10 10.90 17.14
N PRO A 63 18.37 10.54 18.40
CA PRO A 63 18.16 11.40 19.57
C PRO A 63 18.66 12.84 19.44
N ARG A 64 19.74 13.07 18.68
CA ARG A 64 20.30 14.41 18.46
C ARG A 64 19.46 15.30 17.54
N PHE A 65 18.67 14.69 16.66
CA PHE A 65 17.86 15.40 15.65
C PHE A 65 16.37 15.46 16.01
N ILE A 66 15.95 14.79 17.08
CA ILE A 66 14.58 14.89 17.61
C ILE A 66 14.38 16.30 18.23
N PRO A 67 13.40 17.09 17.74
CA PRO A 67 13.17 18.42 18.27
C PRO A 67 12.62 18.36 19.69
N GLN A 68 13.22 19.17 20.58
CA GLN A 68 12.84 19.25 21.99
C GLN A 68 11.78 20.35 22.25
N SER A 69 11.49 21.19 21.25
CA SER A 69 10.54 22.29 21.36
C SER A 69 9.77 22.53 20.05
N ALA A 70 8.59 23.16 20.16
CA ALA A 70 7.77 23.53 19.01
C ALA A 70 8.49 24.50 18.04
N LYS A 71 9.35 25.38 18.55
CA LYS A 71 10.17 26.29 17.74
C LYS A 71 11.16 25.50 16.88
N GLN A 72 11.88 24.56 17.49
CA GLN A 72 12.85 23.70 16.79
C GLN A 72 12.15 22.79 15.76
N ALA A 73 10.97 22.25 16.09
CA ALA A 73 10.16 21.49 15.14
C ALA A 73 9.77 22.34 13.93
N LYS A 74 9.35 23.60 14.14
CA LYS A 74 9.03 24.55 13.05
C LYS A 74 10.26 24.85 12.19
N GLU A 75 11.40 25.12 12.81
CA GLU A 75 12.67 25.36 12.10
C GLU A 75 13.05 24.16 11.23
N PHE A 76 12.90 22.92 11.73
CA PHE A 76 13.13 21.71 10.95
C PHE A 76 12.30 21.69 9.66
N TYR A 77 11.00 22.01 9.73
CA TYR A 77 10.13 22.01 8.54
C TYR A 77 10.42 23.14 7.55
N ILE A 78 10.93 24.30 8.03
CA ILE A 78 11.30 25.43 7.16
C ILE A 78 12.59 25.12 6.38
N THR A 79 13.51 24.40 7.01
CA THR A 79 14.85 24.17 6.46
C THR A 79 14.92 22.94 5.55
N LYS A 80 13.95 22.04 5.65
CA LYS A 80 13.85 20.78 4.91
C LYS A 80 13.28 21.00 3.50
#